data_AF-A0A382Z5C5-F1
#
_entry.id   AF-A0A382Z5C5-F1
#
_cell.length_a   1.000
_cell.length_b   1.000
_cell.length_c   1.000
_cell.angle_alpha   90.00
_cell.angle_beta   90.00
_cell.angle_gamma   90.00
#
_symmetry.space_group_name_H-M   'P 1'
#
loop_
_entity.id
_entity.type
_entity.pdbx_description
1 polymer ?
#
loop_
_entity_poly.entity_id
_entity_poly.type
_entity_poly.pdbx_seq_one_letter_code
_entity_poly.pdbx_strand_id
1 'polypeptide(L)'
;MQTKKRPNLVERREPSHKTLDKHNYTTIPLRRKQSLDDYNLPSPVDYYGRIFPDLSTSQDWATVICPFHDDHHPSLSINLNKGCFKCHSCGAKGGGITKFHMMKYNLPFKETIKQLEGGRW
;
A
#
# COMPACT_ATOMS: atom_id res chain seq x y z
N MET A 1 -36.01 -75.61 -7.87
CA MET A 1 -36.25 -74.64 -6.76
C MET A 1 -34.90 -74.27 -6.17
N GLN A 2 -34.25 -73.21 -6.65
CA GLN A 2 -33.12 -72.61 -5.94
C GLN A 2 -33.46 -71.14 -5.70
N THR A 3 -33.43 -70.73 -4.43
CA THR A 3 -33.42 -69.31 -4.09
C THR A 3 -32.40 -69.05 -2.99
N LYS A 4 -31.83 -67.84 -3.06
CA LYS A 4 -31.19 -67.03 -2.00
C LYS A 4 -29.74 -67.43 -1.71
N LYS A 5 -28.76 -66.52 -1.63
CA LYS A 5 -28.74 -65.06 -1.41
C LYS A 5 -27.30 -64.56 -1.66
N ARG A 6 -27.08 -63.27 -2.00
CA ARG A 6 -26.03 -62.40 -1.43
C ARG A 6 -26.18 -60.92 -1.85
N PRO A 7 -25.72 -59.93 -1.04
CA PRO A 7 -26.22 -58.54 -1.08
C PRO A 7 -25.22 -57.46 -1.52
N ASN A 8 -25.80 -56.33 -1.98
CA ASN A 8 -25.38 -54.91 -2.00
C ASN A 8 -23.99 -54.48 -2.51
N LEU A 9 -23.99 -53.65 -3.57
CA LEU A 9 -23.02 -52.57 -3.80
C LEU A 9 -23.73 -51.36 -4.44
N VAL A 10 -23.31 -50.18 -3.99
CA VAL A 10 -23.86 -48.82 -4.16
C VAL A 10 -24.08 -48.38 -5.61
N GLU A 11 -25.20 -47.69 -5.90
CA GLU A 11 -25.35 -46.89 -7.11
C GLU A 11 -25.66 -45.42 -6.81
N ARG A 12 -25.04 -44.56 -7.63
CA ARG A 12 -24.81 -43.13 -7.46
C ARG A 12 -26.10 -42.34 -7.66
N ARG A 13 -26.34 -41.33 -6.82
CA ARG A 13 -27.42 -40.35 -7.01
C ARG A 13 -26.88 -39.14 -7.78
N GLU A 14 -27.30 -38.98 -9.03
CA GLU A 14 -27.20 -37.74 -9.79
C GLU A 14 -28.39 -36.84 -9.44
N PRO A 15 -28.21 -35.59 -8.96
CA PRO A 15 -29.32 -34.65 -8.82
C PRO A 15 -29.29 -33.56 -9.90
N SER A 16 -30.27 -33.66 -10.79
CA SER A 16 -31.25 -32.64 -11.16
C SER A 16 -30.77 -31.21 -11.46
N HIS A 17 -30.77 -30.91 -12.77
CA HIS A 17 -31.19 -29.66 -13.42
C HIS A 17 -31.51 -28.46 -12.50
N LYS A 18 -30.66 -27.43 -12.56
CA LYS A 18 -31.04 -26.05 -12.25
C LYS A 18 -30.75 -25.16 -13.45
N THR A 19 -31.73 -24.32 -13.72
CA THR A 19 -31.95 -23.49 -14.90
C THR A 19 -30.85 -22.46 -15.13
N LEU A 20 -30.63 -22.15 -16.41
CA LEU A 20 -29.66 -21.15 -16.88
C LEU A 20 -30.24 -19.74 -16.66
N ASP A 21 -29.76 -19.03 -15.64
CA ASP A 21 -30.14 -17.64 -15.41
C ASP A 21 -29.24 -16.70 -16.23
N LYS A 22 -29.81 -16.12 -17.28
CA LYS A 22 -29.14 -15.15 -18.18
C LYS A 22 -29.02 -13.79 -17.50
N HIS A 23 -27.98 -13.59 -16.69
CA HIS A 23 -27.59 -12.25 -16.26
C HIS A 23 -26.27 -11.86 -16.94
N ASN A 24 -26.37 -10.92 -17.89
CA ASN A 24 -25.23 -10.27 -18.54
C ASN A 24 -24.46 -9.47 -17.49
N TYR A 25 -23.46 -10.10 -16.87
CA TYR A 25 -22.42 -9.38 -16.16
C TYR A 25 -21.57 -8.67 -17.21
N THR A 26 -21.89 -7.41 -17.51
CA THR A 26 -20.93 -6.55 -18.19
C THR A 26 -19.70 -6.52 -17.28
N THR A 27 -18.63 -7.17 -17.71
CA THR A 27 -17.31 -7.07 -17.08
C THR A 27 -16.84 -5.63 -17.25
N ILE A 28 -17.26 -4.74 -16.35
CA ILE A 28 -16.56 -3.48 -16.15
C ILE A 28 -15.14 -3.90 -15.76
N PRO A 29 -14.11 -3.64 -16.59
CA PRO A 29 -12.75 -4.00 -16.21
C PRO A 29 -12.48 -3.22 -14.93
N LEU A 30 -12.21 -3.94 -13.84
CA LEU A 30 -11.83 -3.35 -12.57
C LEU A 30 -10.68 -2.39 -12.86
N ARG A 31 -10.97 -1.09 -12.76
CA ARG A 31 -10.05 0.01 -13.04
C ARG A 31 -8.74 -0.33 -12.32
N ARG A 32 -7.68 -0.61 -13.08
CA ARG A 32 -6.38 -1.03 -12.53
C ARG A 32 -6.02 -0.02 -11.45
N LYS A 33 -5.92 -0.46 -10.18
CA LYS A 33 -5.42 0.41 -9.12
C LYS A 33 -4.00 0.79 -9.53
N GLN A 34 -3.80 2.04 -9.92
CA GLN A 34 -2.47 2.57 -10.26
C GLN A 34 -1.53 2.26 -9.08
N SER A 35 -0.39 1.62 -9.35
CA SER A 35 0.62 1.39 -8.30
C SER A 35 1.48 2.64 -8.16
N LEU A 36 2.12 2.83 -7.00
CA LEU A 36 3.05 3.95 -6.82
C LEU A 36 4.27 3.86 -7.76
N ASP A 37 4.56 2.65 -8.25
CA ASP A 37 5.68 2.36 -9.15
C ASP A 37 5.46 2.92 -10.57
N ASP A 38 4.22 3.33 -10.89
CA ASP A 38 3.88 3.95 -12.19
C ASP A 38 4.33 5.43 -12.27
N TYR A 39 4.76 6.05 -11.16
CA TYR A 39 5.12 7.47 -11.06
C TYR A 39 6.63 7.69 -10.96
N ASN A 40 7.13 8.78 -11.54
CA ASN A 40 8.54 9.15 -11.46
C ASN A 40 8.86 9.88 -10.14
N LEU A 41 8.86 9.14 -9.04
CA LEU A 41 9.09 9.68 -7.71
C LEU A 41 10.58 9.75 -7.37
N PRO A 42 11.03 10.76 -6.61
CA PRO A 42 12.41 10.81 -6.14
C PRO A 42 12.70 9.64 -5.19
N SER A 43 13.98 9.25 -5.11
CA SER A 43 14.39 8.27 -4.10
C SER A 43 14.15 8.83 -2.69
N PRO A 44 13.92 7.99 -1.66
CA PRO A 44 13.75 8.52 -0.31
C PRO A 44 14.98 9.26 0.22
N VAL A 45 16.19 8.83 -0.18
CA VAL A 45 17.44 9.53 0.14
C VAL A 45 17.42 10.95 -0.44
N ASP A 46 17.12 11.10 -1.73
CA ASP A 46 17.07 12.41 -2.38
C ASP A 46 15.97 13.29 -1.79
N TYR A 47 14.81 12.70 -1.52
CA TYR A 47 13.67 13.41 -0.96
C TYR A 47 13.99 13.95 0.45
N TYR A 48 14.37 13.07 1.36
CA TYR A 48 14.63 13.47 2.75
C TYR A 48 15.89 14.31 2.90
N GLY A 49 16.91 14.13 2.05
CA GLY A 49 18.10 14.97 2.05
C GLY A 49 17.82 16.44 1.74
N ARG A 50 16.80 16.75 0.92
CA ARG A 50 16.37 18.14 0.70
C ARG A 50 15.54 18.69 1.86
N ILE A 51 14.68 17.88 2.45
CA ILE A 51 13.83 18.29 3.58
C ILE A 51 14.64 18.52 4.85
N PHE A 52 15.70 17.74 5.04
CA PHE A 52 16.57 17.76 6.22
C PHE A 52 18.03 17.86 5.76
N PRO A 53 18.58 19.08 5.57
CA PRO A 53 19.94 19.26 5.05
C PRO A 53 21.05 18.62 5.91
N ASP A 54 20.84 18.53 7.22
CA ASP A 54 21.79 17.96 8.18
C ASP A 54 21.63 16.43 8.35
N LEU A 55 20.80 15.80 7.51
CA LEU A 55 20.53 14.37 7.57
C LEU A 55 21.72 13.54 7.12
N SER A 56 22.19 12.63 7.98
CA SER A 56 23.14 11.60 7.56
C SER A 56 22.44 10.56 6.68
N THR A 57 22.98 10.34 5.48
CA THR A 57 22.51 9.34 4.52
C THR A 57 23.35 8.05 4.53
N SER A 58 24.29 7.94 5.47
CA SER A 58 25.20 6.79 5.56
C SER A 58 24.56 5.53 6.17
N GLN A 59 23.40 5.69 6.83
CA GLN A 59 22.67 4.61 7.48
C GLN A 59 21.25 4.52 6.91
N ASP A 60 20.67 3.31 6.93
CA ASP A 60 19.30 3.08 6.48
C ASP A 60 18.27 3.81 7.35
N TRP A 61 18.56 4.02 8.62
CA TRP A 61 17.70 4.72 9.55
C TRP A 61 18.33 6.03 9.99
N ALA A 62 17.51 7.07 10.03
CA ALA A 62 17.88 8.36 10.55
C ALA A 62 16.82 8.88 11.51
N THR A 63 17.26 9.68 12.49
CA THR A 63 16.38 10.35 13.45
C THR A 63 16.53 11.85 13.33
N VAL A 64 15.41 12.55 13.15
CA VAL A 64 15.37 14.01 12.94
C VAL A 64 14.30 14.66 13.81
N ILE A 65 14.34 15.99 13.89
CA ILE A 65 13.27 16.81 14.46
C ILE A 65 11.99 16.60 13.64
N CYS A 66 10.88 16.32 14.32
CA CYS A 66 9.63 16.05 13.65
C CYS A 66 8.96 17.35 13.17
N PRO A 67 8.63 17.49 11.88
CA PRO A 67 7.95 18.67 11.36
C PRO A 67 6.42 18.67 11.58
N PHE A 68 5.88 17.61 12.20
CA PHE A 68 4.43 17.42 12.39
C PHE A 68 3.91 17.89 13.75
N HIS A 69 4.81 18.34 14.63
CA HIS A 69 4.48 18.99 15.89
C HIS A 69 5.62 19.94 16.27
N ASP A 70 5.41 20.76 17.29
CA ASP A 70 6.46 21.61 17.85
C ASP A 70 7.47 20.75 18.63
N ASP A 71 8.51 20.32 17.93
CA ASP A 71 9.49 19.36 18.41
C ASP A 71 10.85 20.01 18.65
N HIS A 72 11.42 19.76 19.82
CA HIS A 72 12.72 20.29 20.24
C HIS A 72 13.78 19.19 20.40
N HIS A 73 13.39 17.92 20.26
CA HIS A 73 14.27 16.77 20.40
C HIS A 73 14.02 15.77 19.27
N PRO A 74 15.04 15.26 18.56
CA PRO A 74 14.81 14.37 17.42
C PRO A 74 13.93 13.16 17.77
N SER A 75 12.70 13.15 17.26
CA SER A 75 11.67 12.15 17.59
C SER A 75 11.13 11.40 16.38
N LEU A 76 11.47 11.84 15.17
CA LEU A 76 11.03 11.26 13.92
C LEU A 76 12.08 10.29 13.38
N SER A 77 11.79 9.00 13.42
CA SER A 77 12.59 7.98 12.73
C SER A 77 12.15 7.85 11.28
N ILE A 78 13.12 7.86 10.37
CA ILE A 78 12.94 7.73 8.92
C ILE A 78 13.79 6.56 8.44
N ASN A 79 13.21 5.68 7.62
CA ASN A 79 13.97 4.68 6.88
C ASN A 79 14.24 5.19 5.46
N LEU A 80 15.50 5.42 5.11
CA LEU A 80 15.94 5.98 3.83
C LEU A 80 15.91 4.98 2.66
N ASN A 81 15.81 3.68 2.96
CA ASN A 81 15.64 2.65 1.93
C ASN A 81 14.16 2.55 1.50
N LYS A 82 13.25 2.44 2.47
CA LYS A 82 11.81 2.25 2.26
C LYS A 82 11.02 3.55 2.16
N GLY A 83 11.60 4.67 2.61
CA GLY A 83 10.97 5.97 2.72
C GLY A 83 9.90 6.11 3.79
N CYS A 84 9.70 5.08 4.62
CA CYS A 84 8.71 5.11 5.70
C CYS A 84 9.22 5.92 6.90
N PHE A 85 8.28 6.44 7.69
CA PHE A 85 8.59 7.26 8.87
C PHE A 85 7.63 6.98 10.02
N LYS A 86 8.11 7.24 11.23
CA LYS A 86 7.32 7.23 12.46
C LYS A 86 7.91 8.22 13.47
N CYS A 87 7.09 9.15 13.92
CA CYS A 87 7.39 9.97 15.10
C CYS A 87 6.92 9.22 16.35
N HIS A 88 7.81 9.06 17.31
CA HIS A 88 7.49 8.37 18.57
C HIS A 88 6.84 9.29 19.61
N SER A 89 6.87 10.61 19.40
CA SER A 89 6.23 11.61 20.27
C SER A 89 4.78 11.89 19.86
N CYS A 90 4.54 12.38 18.63
CA CYS A 90 3.19 12.74 18.17
C CYS A 90 2.45 11.61 17.44
N GLY A 91 3.11 10.50 17.13
CA GLY A 91 2.50 9.35 16.46
C GLY A 91 2.32 9.47 14.94
N ALA A 92 2.72 10.60 14.33
CA ALA A 92 2.72 10.76 12.88
C ALA A 92 3.53 9.63 12.21
N LYS A 93 2.94 8.97 11.19
CA LYS A 93 3.56 7.81 10.53
C LYS A 93 3.08 7.64 9.09
N GLY A 94 3.90 7.01 8.26
CA GLY A 94 3.57 6.73 6.87
C GLY A 94 4.54 5.75 6.20
N GLY A 95 4.05 5.07 5.17
CA GLY A 95 4.79 3.99 4.47
C GLY A 95 5.69 4.44 3.32
N GLY A 96 5.90 5.74 3.11
CA GLY A 96 6.69 6.24 1.99
C GLY A 96 6.69 7.77 1.92
N ILE A 97 7.53 8.31 1.03
CA ILE A 97 7.73 9.75 0.86
C ILE A 97 6.45 10.48 0.45
N THR A 98 5.58 9.84 -0.33
CA THR A 98 4.31 10.44 -0.78
C THR A 98 3.42 10.75 0.41
N LYS A 99 3.31 9.82 1.38
CA LYS A 99 2.51 10.05 2.59
C LYS A 99 3.13 11.15 3.46
N PHE A 100 4.45 11.18 3.56
CA PHE A 100 5.15 12.24 4.30
C PHE A 100 4.87 13.62 3.68
N HIS A 101 5.03 13.74 2.36
CA HIS A 101 4.83 14.98 1.62
C HIS A 101 3.38 15.48 1.72
N MET A 102 2.40 14.57 1.56
CA MET A 102 0.98 14.88 1.77
C MET A 102 0.73 15.46 3.16
N MET A 103 1.31 14.85 4.20
CA MET A 103 1.11 15.29 5.59
C MET A 103 1.81 16.63 5.87
N LYS A 104 3.03 16.81 5.35
CA LYS A 104 3.83 18.02 5.59
C LYS A 104 3.22 19.26 4.93
N TYR A 105 2.70 19.10 3.71
CA TYR A 105 2.17 20.22 2.91
C TYR A 105 0.65 20.25 2.83
N ASN A 106 -0.03 19.34 3.53
CA ASN A 106 -1.50 19.19 3.54
C ASN A 106 -2.10 19.08 2.12
N LEU A 107 -1.47 18.26 1.27
CA LEU A 107 -1.84 18.10 -0.14
C LEU A 107 -2.64 16.81 -0.39
N PRO A 108 -3.60 16.83 -1.32
CA PRO A 108 -4.21 15.61 -1.83
C PRO A 108 -3.18 14.80 -2.64
N PHE A 109 -3.43 13.49 -2.76
CA PHE A 109 -2.51 12.56 -3.43
C PHE A 109 -2.13 13.01 -4.84
N LYS A 110 -3.11 13.40 -5.66
CA LYS A 110 -2.86 13.79 -7.06
C LYS A 110 -1.92 15.00 -7.18
N GLU A 111 -2.11 16.01 -6.34
CA GLU A 111 -1.23 17.19 -6.35
C GLU A 111 0.15 16.85 -5.79
N THR A 112 0.22 15.98 -4.78
CA THR A 112 1.51 15.50 -4.25
C THR A 112 2.34 14.81 -5.33
N ILE A 113 1.75 13.88 -6.07
CA ILE A 113 2.44 13.18 -7.16
C ILE A 113 2.94 14.18 -8.20
N LYS A 114 2.07 15.12 -8.63
CA LYS A 114 2.43 16.17 -9.58
C LYS A 114 3.59 17.06 -9.11
N GLN A 115 3.66 17.37 -7.82
CA GLN A 115 4.80 18.11 -7.26
C GLN A 115 6.07 17.28 -7.29
N LEU A 116 6.01 16.03 -6.79
CA LEU A 116 7.15 15.11 -6.72
C LEU A 116 7.76 14.83 -8.09
N GLU A 117 6.93 14.51 -9.10
CA GLU A 117 7.37 14.26 -10.48
C GLU A 117 7.92 15.53 -11.15
N GLY A 118 7.34 16.68 -10.82
CA GLY A 118 7.75 17.97 -11.38
C GLY A 118 9.01 18.57 -10.76
N GLY A 119 9.61 17.91 -9.74
CA GLY A 119 10.81 18.43 -9.07
C GLY A 119 10.61 19.73 -8.27
N ARG A 120 9.36 20.14 -8.04
CA ARG A 120 8.99 21.39 -7.35
C ARG A 120 8.67 21.12 -5.88
N TRP A 121 9.67 20.69 -5.10
CA TRP A 121 9.53 20.29 -3.70
C TRP A 121 10.83 20.46 -2.92
#